data_AF-A0A1V6NW08-F1
#
_entry.id   AF-A0A1V6NW08-F1
#
_cell.length_a   1.000
_cell.length_b   1.000
_cell.length_c   1.000
_cell.angle_alpha   90.00
_cell.angle_beta   90.00
_cell.angle_gamma   90.00
#
_symmetry.space_group_name_H-M   'P 1'
#
loop_
_entity.id
_entity.type
_entity.pdbx_description
1 polymer ?
#
loop_
_entity_poly.entity_id
_entity_poly.type
_entity_poly.pdbx_seq_one_letter_code
_entity_poly.pdbx_strand_id
1 'polypeptide(L)'
;MSTELKIQKALEERIARAASRGFTREYQEEREHRGNTISHRALAPVTLQKYEEAALNWALWRLSRNEATDANFSKDEPDPTPQQLKLFAEFVITSSKTFPSQQTACHKLTIFTSKWERETSRSLRIQVTIWIFNESYNSTGLYLC
;
A
#
# COMPACT_ATOMS: atom_id res chain seq x y z
N MET A 1 37.29 28.37 28.49
CA MET A 1 35.91 27.86 28.68
C MET A 1 35.90 26.37 28.40
N SER A 2 35.45 25.56 29.37
CA SER A 2 35.26 24.11 29.20
C SER A 2 34.26 23.83 28.07
N THR A 3 34.51 22.76 27.30
CA THR A 3 33.65 22.29 26.19
C THR A 3 32.21 22.05 26.65
N GLU A 4 32.06 21.56 27.88
CA GLU A 4 30.78 21.25 28.52
C GLU A 4 29.91 22.51 28.71
N LEU A 5 30.54 23.61 29.09
CA LEU A 5 29.90 24.93 29.24
C LEU A 5 29.43 25.51 27.90
N LYS A 6 30.14 25.21 26.81
CA LYS A 6 29.73 25.61 25.45
C LYS A 6 28.52 24.80 24.97
N ILE A 7 28.50 23.50 25.27
CA ILE A 7 27.38 22.61 24.93
C ILE A 7 26.13 23.04 25.68
N GLN A 8 26.25 23.32 26.98
CA GLN A 8 25.12 23.74 27.81
C GLN A 8 24.46 25.03 27.30
N LYS A 9 25.28 26.05 27.00
CA LYS A 9 24.77 27.31 26.46
C LYS A 9 24.09 27.14 25.09
N ALA A 10 24.68 26.33 24.21
CA ALA A 10 24.11 26.05 22.90
C ALA A 10 22.77 25.29 23.01
N LEU A 11 22.63 24.41 24.01
CA LEU A 11 21.41 23.68 24.29
C LEU A 11 20.30 24.64 24.75
N GLU A 12 20.57 25.51 25.72
CA GLU A 12 19.60 26.50 26.23
C GLU A 12 19.10 27.44 25.13
N GLU A 13 20.00 27.97 24.29
CA GLU A 13 19.63 28.82 23.16
C GLU A 13 18.79 28.08 22.10
N ARG A 14 19.00 26.77 21.93
CA ARG A 14 18.21 25.94 21.01
C ARG A 14 16.83 25.64 21.58
N ILE A 15 16.74 25.29 22.87
CA ILE A 15 15.47 25.04 23.55
C ILE A 15 14.61 26.31 23.53
N ALA A 16 15.17 27.48 23.85
CA ALA A 16 14.43 28.74 23.84
C ALA A 16 13.89 29.08 22.44
N ARG A 17 14.68 28.87 21.37
CA ARG A 17 14.24 29.07 19.98
C ARG A 17 13.20 28.05 19.52
N ALA A 18 13.27 26.83 20.01
CA ALA A 18 12.29 25.79 19.72
C ALA A 18 10.95 26.11 20.40
N ALA A 19 11.00 26.46 21.69
CA ALA A 19 9.84 26.82 22.49
C ALA A 19 9.12 28.06 21.93
N SER A 20 9.84 29.08 21.46
CA SER A 20 9.22 30.27 20.84
C SER A 20 8.47 29.97 19.53
N ARG A 21 8.68 28.79 18.95
CA ARG A 21 8.00 28.29 17.75
C ARG A 21 6.98 27.19 18.05
N GLY A 22 6.66 26.96 19.33
CA GLY A 22 5.73 25.92 19.77
C GLY A 22 6.30 24.50 19.71
N PHE A 23 7.61 24.32 19.44
CA PHE A 23 8.28 23.02 19.51
C PHE A 23 8.75 22.76 20.95
N THR A 24 7.78 22.64 21.86
CA THR A 24 8.03 22.42 23.28
C THR A 24 8.29 20.95 23.58
N ARG A 25 8.65 20.63 24.83
CA ARG A 25 8.82 19.26 25.28
C ARG A 25 7.47 18.53 25.32
N GLU A 26 6.43 19.20 25.76
CA GLU A 26 5.06 18.68 25.80
C GLU A 26 4.56 18.36 24.39
N TYR A 27 4.85 19.23 23.41
CA TYR A 27 4.57 18.95 22.00
C TYR A 27 5.32 17.71 21.50
N GLN A 28 6.60 17.55 21.86
CA GLN A 28 7.39 16.38 21.45
C GLN A 28 6.85 15.10 22.07
N GLU A 29 6.55 15.11 23.38
CA GLU A 29 5.95 13.98 24.09
C GLU A 29 4.56 13.63 23.49
N GLU A 30 3.73 14.63 23.19
CA GLU A 30 2.44 14.41 22.51
C GLU A 30 2.65 13.79 21.11
N ARG A 31 3.64 14.26 20.35
CA ARG A 31 3.96 13.73 19.02
C ARG A 31 4.55 12.33 19.05
N GLU A 32 5.35 11.99 20.06
CA GLU A 32 5.88 10.63 20.27
C GLU A 32 4.77 9.64 20.64
N HIS A 33 3.75 10.10 21.38
CA HIS A 33 2.57 9.30 21.71
C HIS A 33 1.53 9.22 20.58
N ARG A 34 1.47 10.23 19.69
CA ARG A 34 0.65 10.17 18.47
C ARG A 34 1.34 9.28 17.45
N GLY A 35 0.77 8.11 17.17
CA GLY A 35 1.20 7.27 16.05
C GLY A 35 1.29 8.07 14.74
N ASN A 36 2.25 7.72 13.88
CA ASN A 36 2.46 8.39 12.59
C ASN A 36 1.14 8.50 11.81
N THR A 37 0.68 9.72 11.57
CA THR A 37 -0.49 9.96 10.72
C THR A 37 -0.06 9.81 9.27
N ILE A 38 -0.40 8.68 8.65
CA ILE A 38 -0.12 8.45 7.24
C ILE A 38 -1.09 9.31 6.42
N SER A 39 -0.59 10.40 5.87
CA SER A 39 -1.34 11.26 4.95
C SER A 39 -1.06 10.86 3.51
N HIS A 40 -2.06 10.39 2.78
CA HIS A 40 -1.92 10.11 1.36
C HIS A 40 -2.28 11.34 0.52
N ARG A 41 -1.54 11.60 -0.56
CA ARG A 41 -1.89 12.66 -1.52
C ARG A 41 -3.27 12.41 -2.12
N ALA A 42 -4.03 13.48 -2.37
CA ALA A 42 -5.28 13.40 -3.11
C ALA A 42 -5.06 12.75 -4.48
N LEU A 43 -5.98 11.87 -4.89
CA LEU A 43 -5.93 11.19 -6.17
C LEU A 43 -6.70 12.00 -7.22
N ALA A 44 -6.22 11.96 -8.46
CA ALA A 44 -7.01 12.44 -9.59
C ALA A 44 -8.28 11.58 -9.76
N PRO A 45 -9.40 12.13 -10.23
CA PRO A 45 -10.66 11.38 -10.40
C PRO A 45 -10.50 10.09 -11.22
N VAL A 46 -9.69 10.13 -12.29
CA VAL A 46 -9.40 8.95 -13.12
C VAL A 46 -8.68 7.84 -12.35
N THR A 47 -7.81 8.20 -11.40
CA THR A 47 -7.11 7.23 -10.57
C THR A 47 -8.06 6.61 -9.54
N LEU A 48 -8.98 7.41 -8.99
CA LEU A 48 -10.00 6.92 -8.08
C LEU A 48 -10.91 5.90 -8.76
N GLN A 49 -11.38 6.20 -9.98
CA GLN A 49 -12.20 5.27 -10.76
C GLN A 49 -11.48 3.94 -11.03
N LYS A 50 -10.20 3.99 -11.40
CA LYS A 50 -9.38 2.78 -11.58
C LYS A 50 -9.26 1.97 -10.29
N TYR A 51 -9.14 2.64 -9.15
CA TYR A 51 -9.08 1.97 -7.85
C TYR A 51 -10.41 1.29 -7.54
N GLU A 52 -11.54 1.97 -7.74
CA GLU A 52 -12.88 1.39 -7.57
C GLU A 52 -13.08 0.16 -8.46
N GLU A 53 -12.65 0.20 -9.72
CA GLU A 53 -12.70 -0.95 -10.62
C GLU A 53 -11.84 -2.12 -10.11
N ALA A 54 -10.64 -1.85 -9.61
CA ALA A 54 -9.78 -2.88 -9.02
C ALA A 54 -10.39 -3.50 -7.75
N ALA A 55 -11.04 -2.68 -6.91
CA ALA A 55 -11.79 -3.12 -5.73
C ALA A 55 -12.92 -4.07 -6.12
N LEU A 56 -13.69 -3.68 -7.14
CA LEU A 56 -14.81 -4.46 -7.65
C LEU A 56 -14.34 -5.83 -8.16
N ASN A 57 -13.25 -5.86 -8.92
CA ASN A 57 -12.68 -7.12 -9.40
C ASN A 57 -12.27 -8.05 -8.25
N TRP A 58 -11.67 -7.52 -7.18
CA TRP A 58 -11.36 -8.30 -5.98
C TRP A 58 -12.61 -8.83 -5.30
N ALA A 59 -13.62 -7.98 -5.09
CA ALA A 59 -14.89 -8.36 -4.48
C ALA A 59 -15.59 -9.47 -5.29
N LEU A 60 -15.62 -9.37 -6.62
CA LEU A 60 -16.17 -10.39 -7.52
C LEU A 60 -15.43 -11.72 -7.38
N TRP A 61 -14.10 -11.69 -7.31
CA TRP A 61 -13.28 -12.88 -7.10
C TRP A 61 -13.57 -13.52 -5.73
N ARG A 62 -13.67 -12.74 -4.65
CA ARG A 62 -14.02 -13.23 -3.31
C ARG A 62 -15.42 -13.85 -3.29
N LEU A 63 -16.40 -13.20 -3.91
CA LEU A 63 -17.76 -13.73 -4.03
C LEU A 63 -17.80 -15.05 -4.81
N SER A 64 -17.00 -15.20 -5.87
CA SER A 64 -16.89 -16.47 -6.61
C SER A 64 -16.43 -17.65 -5.72
N ARG A 65 -15.82 -17.35 -4.57
CA ARG A 65 -15.32 -18.30 -3.57
C ARG A 65 -16.21 -18.36 -2.32
N ASN A 66 -17.38 -17.72 -2.33
CA ASN A 66 -18.26 -17.55 -1.17
C ASN A 66 -17.58 -16.89 0.03
N GLU A 67 -16.62 -16.00 -0.22
CA GLU A 67 -15.88 -15.24 0.80
C GLU A 67 -16.42 -13.79 0.89
N ALA A 68 -16.14 -13.10 2.00
CA ALA A 68 -16.50 -11.69 2.18
C ALA A 68 -15.81 -10.78 1.14
N THR A 69 -16.56 -9.80 0.62
CA THR A 69 -16.16 -8.91 -0.50
C THR A 69 -15.01 -7.98 -0.18
N ASP A 70 -14.92 -7.54 1.07
CA ASP A 70 -13.98 -6.56 1.61
C ASP A 70 -12.81 -7.20 2.34
N ALA A 71 -12.75 -8.53 2.35
CA ALA A 71 -11.69 -9.22 3.06
C ALA A 71 -10.30 -8.86 2.52
N ASN A 72 -9.36 -8.81 3.47
CA ASN A 72 -7.99 -8.33 3.36
C ASN A 72 -7.85 -6.80 3.28
N PHE A 73 -8.92 -6.00 3.24
CA PHE A 73 -8.84 -4.53 3.22
C PHE A 73 -8.86 -3.89 4.61
N SER A 74 -9.16 -4.63 5.68
CA SER A 74 -9.05 -4.09 7.04
C SER A 74 -7.61 -4.14 7.58
N LYS A 75 -7.29 -3.22 8.50
CA LYS A 75 -6.00 -3.19 9.19
C LYS A 75 -5.75 -4.42 10.05
N ASP A 76 -6.82 -4.98 10.61
CA ASP A 76 -6.75 -6.15 11.52
C ASP A 76 -6.74 -7.48 10.76
N GLU A 77 -6.97 -7.45 9.45
CA GLU A 77 -6.95 -8.65 8.61
C GLU A 77 -5.54 -8.98 8.12
N PRO A 78 -5.21 -10.26 7.92
CA PRO A 78 -3.94 -10.65 7.36
C PRO A 78 -3.77 -10.10 5.94
N ASP A 79 -2.52 -9.87 5.54
CA ASP A 79 -2.18 -9.54 4.15
C ASP A 79 -2.64 -10.67 3.22
N PRO A 80 -3.07 -10.37 1.97
CA PRO A 80 -3.34 -11.41 1.00
C PRO A 80 -2.06 -12.19 0.71
N THR A 81 -2.15 -13.51 0.78
CA THR A 81 -1.01 -14.39 0.51
C THR A 81 -0.61 -14.33 -0.98
N PRO A 82 0.66 -14.66 -1.31
CA PRO A 82 1.09 -14.78 -2.71
C PRO A 82 0.17 -15.67 -3.56
N GLN A 83 -0.30 -16.79 -3.00
CA GLN A 83 -1.18 -17.71 -3.72
C GLN A 83 -2.57 -17.11 -3.99
N GLN A 84 -3.11 -16.33 -3.04
CA GLN A 84 -4.39 -15.62 -3.25
C GLN A 84 -4.25 -14.58 -4.35
N LEU A 85 -3.17 -13.81 -4.33
CA LEU A 85 -2.89 -12.82 -5.38
C LEU A 85 -2.71 -13.49 -6.76
N LYS A 86 -2.12 -14.69 -6.82
CA LYS A 86 -2.01 -15.50 -8.04
C LYS A 86 -3.37 -15.93 -8.58
N LEU A 87 -4.20 -16.54 -7.73
CA LEU A 87 -5.54 -17.00 -8.12
C LEU A 87 -6.44 -15.83 -8.51
N PHE A 88 -6.29 -14.67 -7.87
CA PHE A 88 -6.97 -13.44 -8.27
C PHE A 88 -6.53 -12.96 -9.67
N ALA A 89 -5.22 -12.97 -9.95
CA ALA A 89 -4.69 -12.64 -11.27
C ALA A 89 -5.27 -13.55 -12.36
N GLU A 90 -5.24 -14.86 -12.14
CA GLU A 90 -5.82 -15.86 -13.05
C GLU A 90 -7.32 -15.63 -13.26
N PHE A 91 -8.06 -15.33 -12.20
CA PHE A 91 -9.49 -15.00 -12.31
C PHE A 91 -9.72 -13.76 -13.16
N VAL A 92 -8.99 -12.66 -12.95
CA VAL A 92 -9.16 -11.42 -13.73
C VAL A 92 -8.86 -11.67 -15.22
N ILE A 93 -7.85 -12.48 -15.53
CA ILE A 93 -7.49 -12.82 -16.91
C ILE A 93 -8.57 -13.69 -17.56
N THR A 94 -8.98 -14.76 -16.89
CA THR A 94 -9.89 -15.78 -17.44
C THR A 94 -11.36 -15.35 -17.50
N SER A 95 -11.79 -14.46 -16.59
CA SER A 95 -13.15 -13.91 -16.55
C SER A 95 -13.34 -12.68 -17.45
N SER A 96 -12.25 -12.13 -18.01
CA SER A 96 -12.34 -10.98 -18.90
C SER A 96 -13.04 -11.36 -20.22
N LYS A 97 -13.92 -10.47 -20.72
CA LYS A 97 -14.63 -10.67 -22.01
C LYS A 97 -13.69 -10.96 -23.18
N THR A 98 -12.53 -10.33 -23.16
CA THR A 98 -11.43 -10.57 -24.10
C THR A 98 -10.20 -10.91 -23.29
N PHE A 99 -9.39 -11.84 -23.81
CA PHE A 99 -8.14 -12.20 -23.15
C PHE A 99 -7.20 -10.99 -23.11
N PRO A 100 -6.86 -10.46 -21.91
CA PRO A 100 -6.01 -9.29 -21.81
C PRO A 100 -4.58 -9.63 -22.20
N SER A 101 -3.86 -8.66 -22.76
CA SER A 101 -2.40 -8.81 -22.90
C SER A 101 -1.75 -8.88 -21.52
N GLN A 102 -0.54 -9.44 -21.46
CA GLN A 102 0.28 -9.47 -20.24
C GLN A 102 0.40 -8.07 -19.62
N GLN A 103 0.66 -7.05 -20.45
CA GLN A 103 0.77 -5.68 -19.99
C GLN A 103 -0.53 -5.18 -19.33
N THR A 104 -1.69 -5.48 -19.92
CA THR A 104 -2.99 -5.11 -19.36
C THR A 104 -3.26 -5.82 -18.04
N ALA A 105 -2.97 -7.12 -17.96
CA ALA A 105 -3.13 -7.90 -16.72
C ALA A 105 -2.23 -7.34 -15.60
N CYS A 106 -0.95 -7.10 -15.89
CA CYS A 106 0.00 -6.49 -14.97
C CYS A 106 -0.46 -5.11 -14.49
N HIS A 107 -0.98 -4.28 -15.40
CA HIS A 107 -1.50 -2.96 -15.06
C HIS A 107 -2.68 -3.04 -14.08
N LYS A 108 -3.68 -3.91 -14.35
CA LYS A 108 -4.84 -4.11 -13.48
C LYS A 108 -4.44 -4.54 -12.07
N LEU A 109 -3.50 -5.47 -11.97
CA LEU A 109 -3.00 -5.98 -10.69
C LEU A 109 -2.17 -4.93 -9.94
N THR A 110 -1.38 -4.11 -10.65
CA THR A 110 -0.64 -2.99 -10.05
C THR A 110 -1.58 -1.93 -9.47
N ILE A 111 -2.69 -1.67 -10.16
CA ILE A 111 -3.73 -0.77 -9.65
C ILE A 111 -4.34 -1.35 -8.36
N PHE A 112 -4.67 -2.64 -8.36
CA PHE A 112 -5.18 -3.33 -7.19
C PHE A 112 -4.22 -3.21 -5.99
N THR A 113 -2.94 -3.57 -6.17
CA THR A 113 -1.97 -3.50 -5.06
C THR A 113 -1.82 -2.06 -4.57
N SER A 114 -1.78 -1.08 -5.48
CA SER A 114 -1.67 0.34 -5.10
C SER A 114 -2.87 0.82 -4.28
N LYS A 115 -4.09 0.40 -4.64
CA LYS A 115 -5.29 0.68 -3.83
C LYS A 115 -5.19 0.02 -2.46
N TRP A 116 -4.87 -1.28 -2.44
CA TRP A 116 -4.78 -2.06 -1.20
C TRP A 116 -3.75 -1.48 -0.22
N GLU A 117 -2.57 -1.12 -0.72
CA GLU A 117 -1.51 -0.50 0.09
C GLU A 117 -1.94 0.85 0.64
N ARG A 118 -2.70 1.63 -0.14
CA ARG A 118 -3.25 2.91 0.30
C ARG A 118 -4.30 2.74 1.40
N GLU A 119 -5.24 1.80 1.25
CA GLU A 119 -6.32 1.60 2.22
C GLU A 119 -5.81 0.99 3.53
N THR A 120 -4.86 0.05 3.43
CA THR A 120 -4.32 -0.63 4.61
C THR A 120 -3.11 0.07 5.21
N SER A 121 -2.50 1.01 4.47
CA SER A 121 -1.20 1.62 4.81
C SER A 121 -0.05 0.61 4.98
N ARG A 122 -0.18 -0.58 4.38
CA ARG A 122 0.84 -1.63 4.37
C ARG A 122 1.47 -1.73 2.98
N SER A 123 2.57 -2.45 2.85
CA SER A 123 3.21 -2.72 1.55
C SER A 123 3.29 -4.21 1.28
N LEU A 124 2.85 -4.60 0.08
CA LEU A 124 3.07 -5.96 -0.43
C LEU A 124 4.49 -6.02 -0.98
N ARG A 125 5.30 -6.97 -0.51
CA ARG A 125 6.69 -7.11 -0.97
C ARG A 125 6.73 -7.32 -2.49
N ILE A 126 7.40 -6.40 -3.20
CA ILE A 126 7.56 -6.35 -4.67
C ILE A 126 7.95 -7.70 -5.32
N GLN A 127 8.70 -8.55 -4.62
CA GLN A 127 9.09 -9.86 -5.14
C GLN A 127 7.91 -10.81 -5.36
N VAL A 128 6.85 -10.69 -4.55
CA VAL A 128 5.63 -11.49 -4.68
C VAL A 128 4.89 -11.09 -5.96
N THR A 129 4.81 -9.80 -6.25
CA THR A 129 4.11 -9.28 -7.43
C THR A 129 4.80 -9.75 -8.71
N ILE A 130 6.12 -9.55 -8.84
CA ILE A 130 6.91 -9.96 -10.02
C ILE A 130 6.85 -11.48 -10.26
N TRP A 131 6.94 -12.30 -9.20
CA TRP A 131 6.89 -13.75 -9.32
C TRP A 131 5.51 -14.26 -9.76
N ILE A 132 4.43 -13.74 -9.16
CA ILE A 132 3.06 -14.09 -9.56
C ILE A 132 2.80 -13.76 -11.03
N PHE A 133 3.31 -12.64 -11.53
CA PHE A 133 3.14 -12.24 -12.93
C PHE A 133 3.75 -13.22 -13.92
N ASN A 134 4.98 -13.69 -13.65
CA ASN A 134 5.66 -14.65 -14.53
C ASN A 134 5.04 -16.05 -14.43
N GLU A 135 4.66 -16.48 -13.22
CA GLU A 135 4.13 -17.82 -13.01
C GLU A 135 2.72 -18.01 -13.60
N SER A 136 1.82 -17.02 -13.43
CA SER A 136 0.41 -17.12 -13.86
C SER A 136 0.25 -17.16 -15.38
N TYR A 137 1.10 -16.43 -16.11
CA TYR A 137 1.07 -16.38 -17.57
C TYR A 137 1.63 -17.69 -18.17
N ASN A 138 2.70 -18.23 -17.58
CA ASN A 138 3.29 -19.51 -17.97
C ASN A 138 2.36 -20.70 -17.67
N SER A 139 1.64 -20.71 -16.54
CA SER A 139 0.71 -21.80 -16.20
C SER A 139 -0.55 -21.86 -17.06
N THR A 140 -0.92 -20.76 -17.73
CA THR A 140 -2.00 -20.76 -18.74
C THR A 140 -1.58 -21.27 -20.11
N GLY A 141 -0.34 -21.72 -20.29
CA GLY A 141 0.16 -22.28 -21.56
C GLY A 141 0.48 -21.24 -22.64
N LEU A 142 0.62 -19.96 -22.27
CA LEU A 142 0.97 -18.88 -23.19
C LEU A 142 2.48 -18.60 -23.10
N TYR A 143 3.24 -19.22 -24.00
CA TYR A 143 4.67 -18.99 -24.16
C TYR A 143 4.95 -17.67 -24.88
N LEU A 144 5.74 -16.83 -24.19
CA LEU A 144 6.77 -15.88 -24.65
C LEU A 144 6.49 -14.95 -25.86
N CYS A 145 6.50 -13.64 -25.59
CA CYS A 145 7.52 -12.65 -26.02
C CYS A 145 7.01 -11.22 -25.80
#